data_AF-A0A9P9G0G3-F1
#
_entry.id   AF-A0A9P9G0G3-F1
#
_cell.length_a   1.000
_cell.length_b   1.000
_cell.length_c   1.000
_cell.angle_alpha   90.00
_cell.angle_beta   90.00
_cell.angle_gamma   90.00
#
_symmetry.space_group_name_H-M   'P 1'
#
loop_
_entity.id
_entity.type
_entity.pdbx_description
1 polymer ?
#
loop_
_entity_poly.entity_id
_entity_poly.type
_entity_poly.pdbx_seq_one_letter_code
_entity_poly.pdbx_strand_id
1 'polypeptide(L)'
;IAQRPIADEKTLESFLHNSVEDPVRAIIQELKQEEEVRRSFQIGDGVIFENHPHALSDVAEEAIERETLSILPRTPDHRRDLKQLRPDQICVYRSDNTASSRRTMLYVSEYKPPHKLSAQHLRAGLRIMDIHEEVVNRRTIPTSVDPDARFQYHAEKLTASAVTQTYHYMIESGLEYGLLTTGEAIVFLKVD
;
A
#
# COMPACT_ATOMS: atom_id res chain seq x y z
N ILE A 1 14.98 1.53 21.84
CA ILE A 1 14.21 0.31 21.45
C ILE A 1 12.86 0.39 22.16
N ALA A 2 11.75 0.39 21.41
CA ALA A 2 10.41 0.47 21.99
C ALA A 2 10.08 -0.80 22.80
N GLN A 3 9.54 -0.64 24.02
CA GLN A 3 9.22 -1.77 24.91
C GLN A 3 7.76 -2.23 24.82
N ARG A 4 6.89 -1.50 24.10
CA ARG A 4 5.47 -1.82 23.97
C ARG A 4 5.21 -2.69 22.73
N PRO A 5 4.39 -3.75 22.84
CA PRO A 5 3.97 -4.53 21.69
C PRO A 5 3.07 -3.71 20.76
N ILE A 6 3.06 -4.05 19.47
CA ILE A 6 2.17 -3.45 18.47
C ILE A 6 0.75 -4.01 18.68
N ALA A 7 -0.10 -3.21 19.32
CA ALA A 7 -1.45 -3.61 19.70
C ALA A 7 -2.52 -3.29 18.65
N ASP A 8 -2.26 -2.32 17.78
CA ASP A 8 -3.21 -1.78 16.80
C ASP A 8 -2.49 -1.13 15.61
N GLU A 9 -3.27 -0.69 14.62
CA GLU A 9 -2.80 0.00 13.42
C GLU A 9 -2.00 1.27 13.76
N LYS A 10 -2.45 2.06 14.73
CA LYS A 10 -1.80 3.32 15.11
C LYS A 10 -0.42 3.10 15.72
N THR A 11 -0.27 2.04 16.53
CA THR A 11 1.01 1.66 17.10
C THR A 11 1.95 1.11 16.03
N LEU A 12 1.41 0.37 15.04
CA LEU A 12 2.18 -0.09 13.88
C LEU A 12 2.67 1.08 13.03
N GLU A 13 1.78 2.03 12.74
CA GLU A 13 2.10 3.26 12.00
C GLU A 13 3.22 4.04 12.71
N SER A 14 3.10 4.28 14.02
CA SER A 14 4.15 4.95 14.79
C SER A 14 5.47 4.19 14.77
N PHE A 15 5.44 2.85 14.84
CA PHE A 15 6.63 2.03 14.73
C PHE A 15 7.30 2.19 13.36
N LEU A 16 6.52 2.12 12.27
CA LEU A 16 7.02 2.22 10.90
C LEU A 16 7.51 3.64 10.57
N HIS A 17 6.85 4.68 11.09
CA HIS A 17 7.33 6.05 10.95
C HIS A 17 8.75 6.21 11.48
N ASN A 18 8.98 5.76 12.72
CA ASN A 18 10.28 5.89 13.39
C ASN A 18 11.35 4.94 12.84
N SER A 19 10.95 3.73 12.42
CA SER A 19 11.90 2.65 12.09
C SER A 19 12.17 2.51 10.61
N VAL A 20 11.30 3.06 9.75
CA VAL A 20 11.37 2.92 8.28
C VAL A 20 11.23 4.28 7.61
N GLU A 21 10.12 4.99 7.80
CA GLU A 21 9.81 6.19 7.00
C GLU A 21 10.81 7.34 7.26
N ASP A 22 11.11 7.64 8.52
CA ASP A 22 12.06 8.68 8.91
C ASP A 22 13.50 8.33 8.47
N PRO A 23 14.02 7.11 8.73
CA PRO A 23 15.31 6.69 8.18
C PRO A 23 15.37 6.76 6.65
N VAL A 24 14.33 6.28 5.94
CA VAL A 24 14.29 6.34 4.48
C VAL A 24 14.28 7.80 4.00
N ARG A 25 13.52 8.68 4.66
CA ARG A 25 13.53 10.12 4.33
C ARG A 25 14.92 10.71 4.52
N ALA A 26 15.60 10.40 5.63
CA ALA A 26 16.96 10.88 5.89
C ALA A 26 17.95 10.38 4.82
N ILE A 27 17.92 9.08 4.49
CA ILE A 27 18.76 8.49 3.44
C ILE A 27 18.52 9.19 2.10
N ILE A 28 17.25 9.38 1.71
CA ILE A 28 16.91 10.05 0.45
C ILE A 28 17.36 11.52 0.44
N GLN A 29 17.30 12.23 1.57
CA GLN A 29 17.81 13.61 1.66
C GLN A 29 19.33 13.69 1.47
N GLU A 30 20.08 12.72 1.99
CA GLU A 30 21.53 12.65 1.76
C GLU A 30 21.84 12.27 0.30
N LEU A 31 21.17 11.25 -0.24
CA LEU A 31 21.33 10.83 -1.64
C LEU A 31 20.96 11.92 -2.64
N LYS A 32 20.05 12.83 -2.28
CA LYS A 32 19.67 14.00 -3.08
C LYS A 32 20.83 14.99 -3.27
N GLN A 33 21.81 15.04 -2.35
CA GLN A 33 22.96 15.95 -2.44
C GLN A 33 23.96 15.51 -3.51
N GLU A 34 24.01 14.22 -3.83
CA GLU A 34 24.89 13.66 -4.84
C GLU A 34 24.25 13.81 -6.23
N GLU A 35 24.81 14.68 -7.07
CA GLU A 35 24.21 15.07 -8.35
C GLU A 35 24.04 13.88 -9.31
N GLU A 36 25.02 12.97 -9.37
CA GLU A 36 24.94 11.78 -10.22
C GLU A 36 23.83 10.82 -9.76
N VAL A 37 23.69 10.63 -8.45
CA VAL A 37 22.65 9.77 -7.86
C VAL A 37 21.28 10.40 -8.10
N ARG A 38 21.14 11.69 -7.81
CA ARG A 38 19.89 12.43 -8.00
C ARG A 38 19.39 12.37 -9.44
N ARG A 39 20.30 12.48 -10.43
CA ARG A 39 19.97 12.38 -11.86
C ARG A 39 19.64 10.94 -12.26
N SER A 40 20.45 9.97 -11.85
CA SER A 40 20.29 8.56 -12.25
C SER A 40 18.98 7.95 -11.73
N PHE A 41 18.61 8.26 -10.48
CA PHE A 41 17.42 7.71 -9.83
C PHE A 41 16.21 8.66 -9.84
N GLN A 42 16.35 9.83 -10.48
CA GLN A 42 15.29 10.84 -10.55
C GLN A 42 14.67 11.12 -9.18
N ILE A 43 15.49 11.38 -8.17
CA ILE A 43 15.05 11.51 -6.76
C ILE A 43 14.13 12.73 -6.57
N GLY A 44 14.24 13.74 -7.43
CA GLY A 44 13.45 14.96 -7.32
C GLY A 44 13.77 15.71 -6.02
N ASP A 45 12.72 16.07 -5.29
CA ASP A 45 12.80 16.69 -3.97
C ASP A 45 12.77 15.71 -2.79
N GLY A 46 12.68 14.42 -3.09
CA GLY A 46 12.69 13.33 -2.14
C GLY A 46 11.35 12.59 -2.08
N VAL A 47 11.16 11.84 -0.99
CA VAL A 47 9.99 10.99 -0.78
C VAL A 47 9.10 11.47 0.36
N ILE A 48 7.80 11.32 0.19
CA ILE A 48 6.77 11.68 1.15
C ILE A 48 5.94 10.43 1.43
N PHE A 49 5.77 10.12 2.70
CA PHE A 49 4.85 9.08 3.18
C PHE A 49 3.60 9.78 3.68
N GLU A 50 2.43 9.44 3.14
CA GLU A 50 1.19 10.14 3.45
C GLU A 50 0.05 9.16 3.69
N ASN A 51 -0.55 9.29 4.88
CA ASN A 51 -1.66 8.48 5.34
C ASN A 51 -2.99 9.24 5.20
N HIS A 52 -3.53 9.47 4.00
CA HIS A 52 -4.83 10.16 3.88
C HIS A 52 -5.73 9.69 2.70
N PRO A 53 -7.04 9.47 2.96
CA PRO A 53 -8.08 9.17 1.96
C PRO A 53 -8.30 10.23 0.86
N HIS A 54 -7.73 11.43 1.01
CA HIS A 54 -7.94 12.55 0.09
C HIS A 54 -6.76 12.81 -0.86
N ALA A 55 -5.61 12.18 -0.65
CA ALA A 55 -4.38 12.46 -1.40
C ALA A 55 -4.45 12.00 -2.87
N LEU A 56 -5.39 11.13 -3.22
CA LEU A 56 -5.64 10.71 -4.61
C LEU A 56 -6.44 11.74 -5.43
N SER A 57 -7.01 12.77 -4.80
CA SER A 57 -7.75 13.83 -5.50
C SER A 57 -6.83 14.87 -6.15
N ASP A 58 -5.62 15.08 -5.59
CA ASP A 58 -4.72 16.16 -6.02
C ASP A 58 -3.71 15.72 -7.10
N VAL A 59 -3.58 14.41 -7.34
CA VAL A 59 -2.66 13.83 -8.35
C VAL A 59 -3.29 13.80 -9.74
N ALA A 60 -4.60 14.04 -9.85
CA ALA A 60 -5.26 14.18 -11.14
C ALA A 60 -5.12 15.62 -11.64
N GLU A 61 -4.27 15.84 -12.65
CA GLU A 61 -4.30 17.04 -13.51
C GLU A 61 -5.71 17.36 -14.05
N GLU A 62 -6.64 16.39 -14.00
CA GLU A 62 -8.05 16.57 -14.34
C GLU A 62 -8.82 17.51 -13.40
N ALA A 63 -8.32 17.81 -12.19
CA ALA A 63 -9.02 18.73 -11.29
C ALA A 63 -9.05 20.17 -11.84
N ILE A 64 -8.04 20.57 -12.62
CA ILE A 64 -7.97 21.90 -13.26
C ILE A 64 -8.79 21.90 -14.57
N GLU A 65 -8.83 20.81 -15.32
CA GLU A 65 -9.69 20.68 -16.51
C GLU A 65 -11.20 20.58 -16.18
N ARG A 66 -11.57 20.11 -14.98
CA ARG A 66 -12.97 19.99 -14.53
C ARG A 66 -13.66 21.33 -14.36
N GLU A 67 -12.94 22.41 -14.10
CA GLU A 67 -13.54 23.74 -13.99
C GLU A 67 -13.92 24.31 -15.37
N THR A 68 -13.15 23.97 -16.41
CA THR A 68 -13.36 24.49 -17.78
C THR A 68 -14.37 23.67 -18.61
N LEU A 69 -14.61 22.40 -18.27
CA LEU A 69 -15.46 21.47 -19.05
C LEU A 69 -16.91 21.32 -18.54
N SER A 70 -17.34 22.16 -17.61
CA SER A 70 -18.64 22.10 -16.93
C SER A 70 -19.88 22.39 -17.81
N ILE A 71 -19.72 22.54 -19.14
CA ILE A 71 -20.78 22.94 -20.08
C ILE A 71 -21.29 21.80 -20.98
N LEU A 72 -20.67 20.61 -21.00
CA LEU A 72 -21.09 19.51 -21.89
C LEU A 72 -21.69 18.29 -21.14
N PRO A 73 -22.79 17.69 -21.64
CA PRO A 73 -23.42 16.53 -21.02
C PRO A 73 -22.52 15.30 -21.18
N ARG A 74 -22.04 14.74 -20.07
CA ARG A 74 -21.18 13.55 -20.05
C ARG A 74 -22.00 12.27 -19.89
N THR A 75 -21.66 11.26 -20.69
CA THR A 75 -21.98 9.85 -20.45
C THR A 75 -21.39 9.38 -19.11
N PRO A 76 -21.99 8.38 -18.43
CA PRO A 76 -21.55 7.93 -17.11
C PRO A 76 -20.19 7.23 -17.19
N ASP A 77 -19.14 8.02 -17.02
CA ASP A 77 -17.76 7.57 -16.93
C ASP A 77 -17.59 6.71 -15.67
N HIS A 78 -17.20 5.44 -15.84
CA HIS A 78 -17.08 4.46 -14.75
C HIS A 78 -15.76 4.59 -13.96
N ARG A 79 -15.08 5.74 -14.06
CA ARG A 79 -13.90 6.06 -13.24
C ARG A 79 -14.36 6.26 -11.80
N ARG A 80 -14.29 5.18 -11.02
CA ARG A 80 -14.68 5.13 -9.62
C ARG A 80 -13.94 6.21 -8.83
N ASP A 81 -14.67 6.86 -7.94
CA ASP A 81 -14.17 7.96 -7.13
C ASP A 81 -13.10 7.44 -6.16
N LEU A 82 -11.82 7.70 -6.46
CA LEU A 82 -10.67 7.34 -5.62
C LEU A 82 -10.74 7.95 -4.20
N LYS A 83 -11.70 8.86 -3.95
CA LYS A 83 -12.03 9.45 -2.65
C LYS A 83 -12.63 8.46 -1.64
N GLN A 84 -12.92 7.21 -2.03
CA GLN A 84 -13.49 6.18 -1.13
C GLN A 84 -12.46 5.17 -0.61
N LEU A 85 -11.17 5.38 -0.85
CA LEU A 85 -10.14 4.50 -0.32
C LEU A 85 -9.97 4.68 1.20
N ARG A 86 -9.90 3.55 1.91
CA ARG A 86 -10.09 3.39 3.37
C ARG A 86 -8.88 3.85 4.21
N PRO A 87 -9.06 4.09 5.53
CA PRO A 87 -8.07 4.72 6.43
C PRO A 87 -6.74 3.97 6.70
N ASP A 88 -6.47 2.82 6.09
CA ASP A 88 -5.31 1.97 6.44
C ASP A 88 -4.13 2.09 5.43
N GLN A 89 -4.10 3.17 4.64
CA GLN A 89 -3.20 3.31 3.48
C GLN A 89 -2.07 4.30 3.72
N ILE A 90 -0.83 3.87 3.47
CA ILE A 90 0.28 4.79 3.24
C ILE A 90 0.56 4.88 1.75
N CYS A 91 0.35 6.05 1.17
CA CYS A 91 0.81 6.35 -0.19
C CYS A 91 2.21 6.93 -0.12
N VAL A 92 3.10 6.45 -0.97
CA VAL A 92 4.46 6.98 -1.08
C VAL A 92 4.58 7.79 -2.35
N TYR A 93 4.91 9.07 -2.19
CA TYR A 93 5.04 10.02 -3.28
C TYR A 93 6.48 10.44 -3.47
N ARG A 94 6.85 10.71 -4.72
CA ARG A 94 7.99 11.56 -5.05
C ARG A 94 7.51 13.00 -5.22
N SER A 95 8.24 13.94 -4.63
CA SER A 95 8.03 15.37 -4.89
C SER A 95 8.88 15.80 -6.08
N ASP A 96 8.29 16.43 -7.09
CA ASP A 96 9.02 16.93 -8.25
C ASP A 96 9.54 18.36 -7.99
N ASN A 97 10.70 18.71 -8.57
CA ASN A 97 11.40 19.99 -8.39
C ASN A 97 10.80 21.14 -9.24
N THR A 98 9.48 21.13 -9.49
CA THR A 98 8.79 22.09 -10.36
C THR A 98 7.99 23.12 -9.57
N ALA A 99 7.83 24.32 -10.12
CA ALA A 99 7.13 25.44 -9.46
C ALA A 99 5.65 25.15 -9.12
N SER A 100 5.00 24.24 -9.87
CA SER A 100 3.80 23.54 -9.40
C SER A 100 4.28 22.28 -8.69
N SER A 101 4.03 22.18 -7.39
CA SER A 101 4.41 21.09 -6.49
C SER A 101 3.75 19.74 -6.86
N ARG A 102 4.01 19.25 -8.07
CA ARG A 102 3.46 17.99 -8.58
C ARG A 102 4.06 16.84 -7.78
N ARG A 103 3.20 15.99 -7.25
CA ARG A 103 3.57 14.75 -6.58
C ARG A 103 3.28 13.59 -7.51
N THR A 104 4.26 12.72 -7.69
CA THR A 104 4.08 11.46 -8.41
C THR A 104 3.94 10.33 -7.40
N MET A 105 2.82 9.61 -7.42
CA MET A 105 2.65 8.42 -6.58
C MET A 105 3.58 7.31 -7.08
N LEU A 106 4.40 6.76 -6.19
CA LEU A 106 5.38 5.70 -6.50
C LEU A 106 4.80 4.32 -6.23
N TYR A 107 4.24 4.12 -5.04
CA TYR A 107 3.60 2.86 -4.64
C TYR A 107 2.63 3.08 -3.47
N VAL A 108 1.72 2.12 -3.31
CA VAL A 108 0.84 2.01 -2.14
C VAL A 108 1.41 1.03 -1.13
N SER A 109 1.21 1.30 0.14
CA SER A 109 1.65 0.46 1.24
C SER A 109 0.49 0.18 2.19
N GLU A 110 0.19 -1.11 2.40
CA GLU A 110 -0.85 -1.60 3.30
C GLU A 110 -0.22 -2.05 4.62
N TYR A 111 -0.73 -1.53 5.73
CA TYR A 111 -0.27 -1.89 7.07
C TYR A 111 -1.26 -2.86 7.73
N LYS A 112 -0.79 -4.02 8.17
CA LYS A 112 -1.59 -4.99 8.94
C LYS A 112 -0.91 -5.33 10.26
N PRO A 113 -1.50 -5.01 11.42
CA PRO A 113 -0.83 -5.28 12.70
C PRO A 113 -0.61 -6.80 12.89
N PRO A 114 0.49 -7.21 13.57
CA PRO A 114 0.90 -8.62 13.70
C PRO A 114 -0.17 -9.56 14.23
N HIS A 115 -1.07 -9.07 15.09
CA HIS A 115 -2.16 -9.87 15.67
C HIS A 115 -3.31 -10.12 14.67
N LYS A 116 -3.43 -9.33 13.59
CA LYS A 116 -4.38 -9.55 12.48
C LYS A 116 -3.76 -10.38 11.36
N LEU A 117 -2.47 -10.16 11.08
CA LEU A 117 -1.71 -10.91 10.10
C LEU A 117 -0.27 -11.04 10.60
N SER A 118 0.14 -12.26 10.96
CA SER A 118 1.46 -12.52 11.53
C SER A 118 2.45 -12.93 10.45
N ALA A 119 3.75 -12.87 10.77
CA ALA A 119 4.77 -13.40 9.87
C ALA A 119 4.58 -14.91 9.59
N GLN A 120 4.00 -15.67 10.53
CA GLN A 120 3.69 -17.09 10.32
C GLN A 120 2.51 -17.28 9.35
N HIS A 121 1.47 -16.46 9.47
CA HIS A 121 0.38 -16.45 8.48
C HIS A 121 0.89 -16.11 7.08
N LEU A 122 1.76 -15.11 6.95
CA LEU A 122 2.37 -14.76 5.66
C LEU A 122 3.21 -15.90 5.09
N ARG A 123 4.07 -16.54 5.89
CA ARG A 123 4.89 -17.68 5.41
C ARG A 123 4.05 -18.86 4.93
N ALA A 124 2.96 -19.16 5.61
CA ALA A 124 2.08 -20.27 5.26
C ALA A 124 1.10 -19.93 4.11
N GLY A 125 0.66 -18.66 4.04
CA GLY A 125 -0.32 -18.17 3.07
C GLY A 125 0.30 -17.70 1.75
N LEU A 126 1.54 -17.24 1.72
CA LEU A 126 2.23 -16.84 0.48
C LEU A 126 2.81 -18.07 -0.24
N ARG A 127 1.92 -18.91 -0.75
CA ARG A 127 2.25 -20.01 -1.66
C ARG A 127 1.60 -19.77 -3.02
N ILE A 128 2.13 -20.45 -4.03
CA ILE A 128 1.47 -20.55 -5.33
C ILE A 128 0.11 -21.23 -5.11
N MET A 129 -0.96 -20.55 -5.50
CA MET A 129 -2.33 -21.03 -5.36
C MET A 129 -3.28 -20.29 -6.32
N ASP A 130 -4.39 -20.91 -6.68
CA ASP A 130 -5.53 -20.20 -7.25
C ASP A 130 -6.37 -19.61 -6.11
N ILE A 131 -6.28 -18.30 -5.91
CA ILE A 131 -7.03 -17.62 -4.82
C ILE A 131 -8.55 -17.78 -5.00
N HIS A 132 -9.04 -17.77 -6.25
CA HIS A 132 -10.46 -17.86 -6.51
C HIS A 132 -11.00 -19.26 -6.20
N GLU A 133 -10.30 -20.32 -6.65
CA GLU A 133 -10.69 -21.69 -6.35
C GLU A 133 -10.43 -22.05 -4.88
N GLU A 134 -9.21 -21.82 -4.40
CA GLU A 134 -8.73 -22.39 -3.15
C GLU A 134 -9.12 -21.57 -1.92
N VAL A 135 -9.39 -20.27 -2.06
CA VAL A 135 -9.75 -19.39 -0.93
C VAL A 135 -11.19 -18.88 -1.05
N VAL A 136 -11.56 -18.26 -2.18
CA VAL A 136 -12.89 -17.64 -2.34
C VAL A 136 -14.00 -18.70 -2.41
N ASN A 137 -13.79 -19.76 -3.18
CA ASN A 137 -14.79 -20.82 -3.39
C ASN A 137 -14.68 -21.99 -2.40
N ARG A 138 -13.81 -21.90 -1.38
CA ARG A 138 -13.67 -22.95 -0.38
C ARG A 138 -14.95 -23.08 0.46
N ARG A 139 -15.59 -24.25 0.37
CA ARG A 139 -16.89 -24.51 1.03
C ARG A 139 -16.79 -24.87 2.51
N THR A 140 -15.65 -25.39 2.94
CA THR A 140 -15.48 -26.01 4.26
C THR A 140 -14.37 -25.34 5.04
N ILE A 141 -14.61 -25.17 6.34
CA ILE A 141 -13.60 -24.71 7.31
C ILE A 141 -13.10 -25.92 8.08
N PRO A 142 -11.78 -26.20 8.10
CA PRO A 142 -11.23 -27.27 8.91
C PRO A 142 -11.63 -27.12 10.38
N THR A 143 -12.03 -28.23 11.01
CA THR A 143 -12.47 -28.23 12.41
C THR A 143 -11.27 -28.14 13.36
N SER A 144 -11.53 -27.92 14.65
CA SER A 144 -10.47 -27.91 15.67
C SER A 144 -9.80 -29.28 15.89
N VAL A 145 -10.27 -30.34 15.22
CA VAL A 145 -9.66 -31.68 15.26
C VAL A 145 -8.32 -31.70 14.53
N ASP A 146 -8.15 -30.82 13.54
CA ASP A 146 -6.89 -30.63 12.80
C ASP A 146 -6.42 -29.17 12.92
N PRO A 147 -5.65 -28.85 13.98
CA PRO A 147 -5.14 -27.50 14.22
C PRO A 147 -4.28 -26.96 13.08
N ASP A 148 -3.50 -27.83 12.43
CA ASP A 148 -2.58 -27.44 11.36
C ASP A 148 -3.35 -27.08 10.09
N ALA A 149 -4.32 -27.90 9.68
CA ALA A 149 -5.19 -27.56 8.55
C ALA A 149 -6.01 -26.30 8.83
N ARG A 150 -6.44 -26.09 10.07
CA ARG A 150 -7.16 -24.88 10.47
C ARG A 150 -6.26 -23.64 10.44
N PHE A 151 -5.02 -23.76 10.91
CA PHE A 151 -4.03 -22.68 10.80
C PHE A 151 -3.77 -22.33 9.33
N GLN A 152 -3.53 -23.33 8.48
CA GLN A 152 -3.31 -23.14 7.04
C GLN A 152 -4.51 -22.43 6.38
N TYR A 153 -5.73 -22.85 6.68
CA TYR A 153 -6.95 -22.19 6.20
C TYR A 153 -7.00 -20.70 6.57
N HIS A 154 -6.67 -20.36 7.82
CA HIS A 154 -6.65 -18.96 8.25
C HIS A 154 -5.50 -18.18 7.62
N ALA A 155 -4.31 -18.77 7.52
CA ALA A 155 -3.14 -18.17 6.88
C ALA A 155 -3.44 -17.79 5.43
N GLU A 156 -4.02 -18.71 4.66
CA GLU A 156 -4.42 -18.50 3.26
C GLU A 156 -5.47 -17.39 3.15
N LYS A 157 -6.53 -17.47 3.96
CA LYS A 157 -7.62 -16.49 3.93
C LYS A 157 -7.14 -15.07 4.28
N LEU A 158 -6.37 -14.93 5.36
CA LEU A 158 -5.87 -13.64 5.83
C LEU A 158 -4.87 -13.04 4.83
N THR A 159 -3.95 -13.85 4.33
CA THR A 159 -2.94 -13.41 3.34
C THR A 159 -3.58 -13.04 2.03
N ALA A 160 -4.47 -13.88 1.48
CA ALA A 160 -5.18 -13.59 0.24
C ALA A 160 -6.03 -12.32 0.35
N SER A 161 -6.70 -12.11 1.50
CA SER A 161 -7.46 -10.88 1.74
C SER A 161 -6.56 -9.64 1.72
N ALA A 162 -5.40 -9.69 2.38
CA ALA A 162 -4.48 -8.55 2.44
C ALA A 162 -3.87 -8.26 1.07
N VAL A 163 -3.38 -9.28 0.37
CA VAL A 163 -2.78 -9.14 -0.97
C VAL A 163 -3.80 -8.66 -2.00
N THR A 164 -5.02 -9.22 -2.01
CA THR A 164 -6.10 -8.78 -2.91
C THR A 164 -6.47 -7.33 -2.65
N GLN A 165 -6.55 -6.92 -1.38
CA GLN A 165 -6.80 -5.53 -1.01
C GLN A 165 -5.70 -4.61 -1.56
N THR A 166 -4.43 -4.95 -1.39
CA THR A 166 -3.32 -4.13 -1.90
C THR A 166 -3.30 -4.07 -3.43
N TYR A 167 -3.49 -5.19 -4.12
CA TYR A 167 -3.58 -5.21 -5.59
C TYR A 167 -4.75 -4.39 -6.12
N HIS A 168 -5.91 -4.42 -5.45
CA HIS A 168 -7.04 -3.58 -5.84
C HIS A 168 -6.63 -2.10 -5.87
N TYR A 169 -5.89 -1.63 -4.87
CA TYR A 169 -5.41 -0.24 -4.83
C TYR A 169 -4.34 0.03 -5.88
N MET A 170 -3.39 -0.89 -6.10
CA MET A 170 -2.41 -0.75 -7.17
C MET A 170 -3.09 -0.57 -8.53
N ILE A 171 -4.12 -1.37 -8.82
CA ILE A 171 -4.87 -1.31 -10.08
C ILE A 171 -5.68 -0.01 -10.20
N GLU A 172 -6.43 0.38 -9.17
CA GLU A 172 -7.23 1.61 -9.19
C GLU A 172 -6.36 2.87 -9.31
N SER A 173 -5.15 2.84 -8.73
CA SER A 173 -4.18 3.95 -8.80
C SER A 173 -3.22 3.88 -10.01
N GLY A 174 -3.31 2.84 -10.85
CA GLY A 174 -2.43 2.67 -12.01
C GLY A 174 -0.96 2.48 -11.66
N LEU A 175 -0.67 1.82 -10.54
CA LEU A 175 0.68 1.60 -10.00
C LEU A 175 1.20 0.20 -10.31
N GLU A 176 2.47 0.13 -10.70
CA GLU A 176 3.17 -1.14 -10.94
C GLU A 176 3.58 -1.80 -9.62
N TYR A 177 3.94 -1.03 -8.59
CA TYR A 177 4.51 -1.53 -7.34
C TYR A 177 3.63 -1.24 -6.12
N GLY A 178 3.66 -2.16 -5.17
CA GLY A 178 2.96 -2.04 -3.89
C GLY A 178 3.67 -2.80 -2.77
N LEU A 179 3.30 -2.50 -1.54
CA LEU A 179 3.89 -3.08 -0.35
C LEU A 179 2.81 -3.49 0.65
N LEU A 180 3.02 -4.62 1.32
CA LEU A 180 2.25 -5.03 2.49
C LEU A 180 3.23 -5.28 3.63
N THR A 181 2.99 -4.69 4.80
CA THR A 181 3.87 -4.90 5.97
C THR A 181 3.09 -5.14 7.25
N THR A 182 3.68 -5.99 8.10
CA THR A 182 3.23 -6.25 9.46
C THR A 182 4.14 -5.62 10.51
N GLY A 183 5.16 -4.86 10.09
CA GLY A 183 6.25 -4.41 10.95
C GLY A 183 7.32 -5.50 11.17
N GLU A 184 6.92 -6.77 11.24
CA GLU A 184 7.84 -7.92 11.33
C GLU A 184 8.27 -8.46 9.97
N ALA A 185 7.39 -8.35 8.97
CA ALA A 185 7.62 -8.83 7.62
C ALA A 185 7.15 -7.79 6.60
N ILE A 186 7.84 -7.73 5.47
CA ILE A 186 7.52 -6.90 4.31
C ILE A 186 7.32 -7.81 3.11
N VAL A 187 6.23 -7.61 2.38
CA VAL A 187 5.88 -8.29 1.14
C VAL A 187 5.86 -7.25 0.03
N PHE A 188 6.69 -7.45 -0.99
CA PHE A 188 6.72 -6.62 -2.19
C PHE A 188 5.79 -7.19 -3.24
N LEU A 189 4.95 -6.34 -3.83
CA LEU A 189 3.96 -6.71 -4.84
C LEU A 189 4.26 -5.97 -6.15
N LYS A 190 4.01 -6.64 -7.26
CA LYS A 190 4.21 -6.11 -8.61
C LYS A 190 3.04 -6.53 -9.51
N VAL A 191 2.51 -5.57 -10.27
CA VAL A 191 1.63 -5.83 -11.41
C VAL A 191 2.51 -5.91 -12.67
N ASP A 192 2.25 -6.92 -13.51
CA ASP A 192 2.94 -7.13 -14.79
C ASP A 192 2.16 -6.55 -15.97
#